data_AF-A0A7Y3K9A5-F1
#
_entry.id   AF-A0A7Y3K9A5-F1
#
_cell.length_a   1.000
_cell.length_b   1.000
_cell.length_c   1.000
_cell.angle_alpha   90.00
_cell.angle_beta   90.00
_cell.angle_gamma   90.00
#
_symmetry.space_group_name_H-M   'P 1'
#
loop_
_entity.id
_entity.type
_entity.pdbx_description
1 polymer ?
#
loop_
_entity_poly.entity_id
_entity_poly.type
_entity_poly.pdbx_seq_one_letter_code
_entity_poly.pdbx_strand_id
1 'polypeptide(L)'
;MSWKVGFGIAFAIVAVFAAALIYSMMPTGVGQASSATTAPGFMEPIKVGAKPAGLLPPAAGFGAGALYKQAYQKLQALAPGRHALRRINHNADPTGDPTLVPILTLLERAAGKGLTRPHLLFFVHPPLPKVNDVVQSRLETLSTLTSQAGAAYEFAHHPKKARAAFSAGLSLGFRLWKKGLYVPERMVGLDAMENALAGMRFLYQKGPLKNMYLEHSVLKLNRHVKAALAKWDAKFQIVHNVSPFAPDLINIIRHDRDISWRIAAITSLGVARWATSNAGKAHAMLEFLQKESRSNNAWISAAAKQAAAFTRTTINSLSD
;
A
#
# COMPACT_ATOMS: atom_id res chain seq x y z
N MET A 1 -49.91 36.73 -40.59
CA MET A 1 -49.05 36.82 -39.39
C MET A 1 -48.86 35.47 -38.67
N SER A 2 -49.67 34.43 -38.90
CA SER A 2 -49.63 33.17 -38.13
C SER A 2 -48.51 32.17 -38.52
N TRP A 3 -48.05 32.15 -39.78
CA TRP A 3 -47.04 31.18 -40.24
C TRP A 3 -45.64 31.37 -39.62
N LYS A 4 -45.25 32.61 -39.34
CA LYS A 4 -43.95 32.90 -38.70
C LYS A 4 -43.90 32.46 -37.24
N VAL A 5 -45.04 32.51 -36.55
CA VAL A 5 -45.17 32.04 -35.15
C VAL A 5 -45.12 30.51 -35.08
N GLY A 6 -45.80 29.82 -36.01
CA GLY A 6 -45.77 28.36 -36.09
C GLY A 6 -44.37 27.79 -36.34
N PHE A 7 -43.58 28.41 -37.23
CA PHE A 7 -42.20 28.00 -37.49
C PHE A 7 -41.28 28.20 -36.28
N GLY A 8 -41.45 29.31 -35.54
CA GLY A 8 -40.65 29.57 -34.34
C GLY A 8 -40.88 28.52 -33.24
N ILE A 9 -42.15 28.12 -33.03
CA ILE A 9 -42.52 27.10 -32.04
C ILE A 9 -41.98 25.72 -32.45
N ALA A 10 -42.13 25.33 -33.72
CA ALA A 10 -41.61 24.06 -34.21
C ALA A 10 -40.08 23.96 -34.09
N PHE A 11 -39.36 25.04 -34.42
CA PHE A 11 -37.91 25.08 -34.30
C PHE A 11 -37.45 24.99 -32.83
N ALA A 12 -38.14 25.68 -31.91
CA ALA A 12 -37.85 25.60 -30.48
C ALA A 12 -38.05 24.17 -29.93
N ILE A 13 -39.13 23.49 -30.33
CA ILE A 13 -39.40 22.11 -29.93
C ILE A 13 -38.30 21.17 -30.44
N VAL A 14 -37.92 21.29 -31.72
CA VAL A 14 -36.84 20.47 -32.31
C VAL A 14 -35.50 20.75 -31.63
N ALA A 15 -35.18 22.01 -31.32
CA ALA A 15 -33.95 22.37 -30.62
C ALA A 15 -33.91 21.81 -29.19
N VAL A 16 -35.01 21.84 -28.46
CA VAL A 16 -35.12 21.25 -27.10
C VAL A 16 -35.02 19.73 -27.17
N PHE A 17 -35.69 19.08 -28.13
CA PHE A 17 -35.58 17.64 -28.32
C PHE A 17 -34.17 17.23 -28.75
N ALA A 18 -33.53 17.96 -29.65
CA ALA A 18 -32.15 17.72 -30.05
C ALA A 18 -31.20 17.92 -28.87
N ALA A 19 -31.37 18.97 -28.07
CA ALA A 19 -30.57 19.20 -26.86
C ALA A 19 -30.79 18.10 -25.82
N ALA A 20 -32.03 17.66 -25.59
CA ALA A 20 -32.36 16.56 -24.67
C ALA A 20 -31.83 15.21 -25.18
N LEU A 21 -31.92 14.95 -26.49
CA LEU A 21 -31.40 13.74 -27.12
C LEU A 21 -29.87 13.73 -27.02
N ILE A 22 -29.20 14.83 -27.35
CA ILE A 22 -27.77 15.01 -27.17
C ILE A 22 -27.40 14.83 -25.70
N TYR A 23 -28.13 15.42 -24.74
CA TYR A 23 -27.88 15.27 -23.30
C TYR A 23 -28.10 13.84 -22.79
N SER A 24 -29.05 13.10 -23.36
CA SER A 24 -29.32 11.69 -23.06
C SER A 24 -28.32 10.73 -23.70
N MET A 25 -27.75 11.13 -24.85
CA MET A 25 -26.69 10.40 -25.56
C MET A 25 -25.29 10.78 -25.06
N MET A 26 -25.14 11.92 -24.37
CA MET A 26 -23.96 12.19 -23.57
C MET A 26 -23.90 11.10 -22.50
N PRO A 27 -22.79 10.35 -22.38
CA PRO A 27 -22.64 9.34 -21.35
C PRO A 27 -22.61 10.03 -19.99
N THR A 28 -23.80 10.21 -19.43
CA THR A 28 -24.06 10.91 -18.17
C THR A 28 -23.83 9.94 -17.04
N GLY A 29 -22.56 9.61 -16.81
CA GLY A 29 -22.13 8.97 -15.58
C GLY A 29 -21.22 7.78 -15.79
N VAL A 30 -20.27 7.67 -14.86
CA VAL A 30 -19.64 6.41 -14.53
C VAL A 30 -20.76 5.57 -13.89
N GLY A 31 -21.02 4.35 -14.40
CA GLY A 31 -22.17 3.52 -14.01
C GLY A 31 -22.27 3.20 -12.50
N GLN A 32 -23.19 2.33 -12.10
CA GLN A 32 -23.32 1.92 -10.69
C GLN A 32 -22.15 1.02 -10.24
N ALA A 33 -21.77 1.14 -8.97
CA ALA A 33 -20.77 0.29 -8.34
C ALA A 33 -21.26 -1.16 -8.25
N SER A 34 -20.33 -2.11 -8.29
CA SER A 34 -20.63 -3.54 -8.23
C SER A 34 -21.00 -3.99 -6.81
N SER A 35 -21.54 -5.20 -6.69
CA SER A 35 -21.80 -5.85 -5.40
C SER A 35 -20.52 -6.04 -4.58
N ALA A 36 -19.35 -6.13 -5.21
CA ALA A 36 -18.09 -6.34 -4.52
C ALA A 36 -17.71 -5.15 -3.62
N THR A 37 -17.93 -3.91 -4.09
CA THR A 37 -17.60 -2.71 -3.30
C THR A 37 -18.77 -2.17 -2.48
N THR A 38 -19.99 -2.64 -2.73
CA THR A 38 -21.18 -2.28 -1.94
C THR A 38 -21.49 -3.29 -0.83
N ALA A 39 -20.80 -4.43 -0.79
CA ALA A 39 -20.94 -5.42 0.26
C ALA A 39 -20.65 -4.87 1.67
N PRO A 40 -21.40 -5.30 2.71
CA PRO A 40 -21.15 -4.89 4.08
C PRO A 40 -19.71 -5.17 4.53
N GLY A 41 -19.11 -4.20 5.21
CA GLY A 41 -17.74 -4.32 5.74
C GLY A 41 -16.63 -4.05 4.72
N PHE A 42 -16.92 -3.94 3.41
CA PHE A 42 -15.88 -3.68 2.41
C PHE A 42 -15.17 -2.34 2.64
N MET A 43 -15.92 -1.28 2.97
CA MET A 43 -15.38 0.08 3.20
C MET A 43 -14.76 0.30 4.59
N GLU A 44 -14.73 -0.75 5.43
CA GLU A 44 -14.17 -0.63 6.78
C GLU A 44 -12.64 -0.72 6.77
N PRO A 45 -11.96 -0.02 7.71
CA PRO A 45 -10.52 -0.15 7.85
C PRO A 45 -10.16 -1.60 8.22
N ILE A 46 -9.29 -2.21 7.43
CA ILE A 46 -8.75 -3.53 7.71
C ILE A 46 -7.84 -3.42 8.95
N LYS A 47 -7.98 -4.36 9.89
CA LYS A 47 -7.24 -4.34 11.16
C LYS A 47 -6.56 -5.69 11.40
N VAL A 48 -5.28 -5.65 11.77
CA VAL A 48 -4.63 -6.73 12.50
C VAL A 48 -5.17 -6.69 13.94
N GLY A 49 -6.01 -7.66 14.28
CA GLY A 49 -6.81 -7.68 15.52
C GLY A 49 -6.03 -7.98 16.81
N ALA A 50 -4.78 -8.43 16.71
CA ALA A 50 -3.92 -8.72 17.86
C ALA A 50 -2.74 -7.74 17.97
N LYS A 51 -2.32 -7.46 19.20
CA LYS A 51 -1.07 -6.77 19.52
C LYS A 51 0.09 -7.79 19.60
N PRO A 52 1.34 -7.39 19.33
CA PRO A 52 2.51 -8.27 19.45
C PRO A 52 2.95 -8.46 20.91
N ALA A 53 2.06 -9.02 21.74
CA ALA A 53 2.27 -9.17 23.18
C ALA A 53 3.49 -10.05 23.49
N GLY A 54 4.47 -9.51 24.22
CA GLY A 54 5.71 -10.21 24.59
C GLY A 54 6.69 -10.47 23.44
N LEU A 55 6.29 -10.23 22.18
CA LEU A 55 7.12 -10.43 20.99
C LEU A 55 7.99 -9.22 20.68
N LEU A 56 7.49 -8.02 20.97
CA LEU A 56 8.24 -6.77 20.84
C LEU A 56 8.48 -6.17 22.23
N PRO A 57 9.61 -5.45 22.42
CA PRO A 57 9.85 -4.74 23.66
C PRO A 57 8.75 -3.70 23.92
N PRO A 58 8.48 -3.37 25.19
CA PRO A 58 7.57 -2.28 25.52
C PRO A 58 8.06 -0.98 24.88
N ALA A 59 7.14 -0.03 24.69
CA ALA A 59 7.43 1.28 24.14
C ALA A 59 8.50 1.99 25.01
N ALA A 60 9.77 1.97 24.57
CA ALA A 60 10.92 2.35 25.39
C ALA A 60 11.57 3.68 24.98
N GLY A 61 11.03 4.40 23.99
CA GLY A 61 11.49 5.76 23.69
C GLY A 61 11.14 6.27 22.30
N PHE A 62 11.44 7.54 22.04
CA PHE A 62 11.27 8.19 20.74
C PHE A 62 12.43 7.83 19.77
N GLY A 63 12.28 8.15 18.48
CA GLY A 63 13.39 8.10 17.50
C GLY A 63 13.48 6.87 16.60
N ALA A 64 12.60 5.88 16.72
CA ALA A 64 12.59 4.70 15.84
C ALA A 64 12.46 5.08 14.34
N GLY A 65 11.63 6.09 14.02
CA GLY A 65 11.43 6.55 12.65
C GLY A 65 12.72 7.07 11.98
N ALA A 66 13.58 7.77 12.74
CA ALA A 66 14.86 8.25 12.23
C ALA A 66 15.81 7.09 11.89
N LEU A 67 15.83 6.04 12.71
CA LEU A 67 16.64 4.85 12.48
C LEU A 67 16.16 4.07 11.25
N TYR A 68 14.85 3.90 11.06
CA TYR A 68 14.32 3.30 9.83
C TYR A 68 14.64 4.14 8.59
N LYS A 69 14.56 5.47 8.68
CA LYS A 69 14.94 6.37 7.59
C LYS A 69 16.43 6.22 7.24
N GLN A 70 17.30 6.17 8.23
CA GLN A 70 18.74 5.94 8.02
C GLN A 70 19.02 4.56 7.39
N ALA A 71 18.33 3.51 7.84
CA ALA A 71 18.45 2.17 7.27
C ALA A 71 18.04 2.17 5.78
N TYR A 72 16.91 2.81 5.46
CA TYR A 72 16.43 2.98 4.10
C TYR A 72 17.41 3.78 3.22
N GLN A 73 17.95 4.88 3.73
CA GLN A 73 18.94 5.71 3.03
C GLN A 73 20.25 4.95 2.75
N LYS A 74 20.73 4.16 3.72
CA LYS A 74 21.90 3.29 3.51
C LYS A 74 21.65 2.25 2.44
N LEU A 75 20.47 1.63 2.45
CA LEU A 75 20.08 0.69 1.40
C LEU A 75 20.03 1.36 0.03
N GLN A 76 19.50 2.58 -0.05
CA GLN A 76 19.44 3.36 -1.30
C GLN A 76 20.83 3.70 -1.85
N ALA A 77 21.84 3.84 -0.99
CA ALA A 77 23.22 4.10 -1.38
C ALA A 77 23.95 2.86 -1.93
N LEU A 78 23.39 1.65 -1.75
CA LEU A 78 23.90 0.44 -2.40
C LEU A 78 23.42 0.41 -3.85
N ALA A 79 24.32 0.09 -4.80
CA ALA A 79 24.02 -0.12 -6.22
C ALA A 79 22.79 -1.04 -6.41
N PRO A 80 22.01 -0.93 -7.50
CA PRO A 80 20.59 -1.30 -7.53
C PRO A 80 20.28 -2.63 -6.83
N GLY A 81 19.48 -2.52 -5.75
CA GLY A 81 19.42 -3.41 -4.59
C GLY A 81 19.12 -4.90 -4.77
N ARG A 82 19.00 -5.42 -6.01
CA ARG A 82 18.83 -6.85 -6.28
C ARG A 82 20.12 -7.66 -6.04
N HIS A 83 21.30 -7.05 -6.17
CA HIS A 83 22.58 -7.74 -5.96
C HIS A 83 23.03 -7.84 -4.50
N ALA A 84 22.44 -7.04 -3.60
CA ALA A 84 22.81 -7.05 -2.18
C ALA A 84 22.19 -8.24 -1.43
N LEU A 85 20.93 -8.58 -1.70
CA LEU A 85 20.25 -9.73 -1.07
C LEU A 85 20.69 -11.09 -1.62
N ARG A 86 21.13 -11.15 -2.88
CA ARG A 86 21.61 -12.40 -3.52
C ARG A 86 22.85 -12.98 -2.83
N ARG A 87 23.51 -12.21 -1.94
CA ARG A 87 24.72 -12.59 -1.20
C ARG A 87 24.46 -13.19 0.18
N ILE A 88 23.24 -13.08 0.72
CA ILE A 88 22.89 -13.82 1.94
C ILE A 88 22.57 -15.26 1.54
N ASN A 89 23.63 -15.99 1.19
CA ASN A 89 23.55 -17.43 0.99
C ASN A 89 23.16 -18.06 2.33
N HIS A 90 22.27 -19.07 2.34
CA HIS A 90 21.77 -19.68 3.59
C HIS A 90 22.90 -20.26 4.48
N ASN A 91 24.11 -20.42 3.93
CA ASN A 91 25.30 -20.91 4.62
C ASN A 91 26.36 -19.82 4.89
N ALA A 92 26.19 -18.60 4.39
CA ALA A 92 27.10 -17.49 4.64
C ALA A 92 26.55 -16.63 5.77
N ASP A 93 27.35 -16.43 6.82
CA ASP A 93 27.02 -15.52 7.91
C ASP A 93 26.74 -14.11 7.33
N PRO A 94 25.50 -13.59 7.40
CA PRO A 94 25.18 -12.25 6.91
C PRO A 94 25.91 -11.15 7.69
N THR A 95 26.56 -11.48 8.80
CA THR A 95 27.47 -10.56 9.49
C THR A 95 28.83 -10.38 8.84
N GLY A 96 29.17 -11.25 7.89
CA GLY A 96 30.37 -11.10 7.06
C GLY A 96 30.24 -10.02 5.98
N ASP A 97 29.02 -9.53 5.69
CA ASP A 97 28.83 -8.46 4.71
C ASP A 97 28.90 -7.07 5.40
N PRO A 98 30.02 -6.33 5.26
CA PRO A 98 30.20 -5.03 5.90
C PRO A 98 29.18 -3.98 5.41
N THR A 99 28.47 -4.23 4.31
CA THR A 99 27.46 -3.34 3.76
C THR A 99 26.08 -3.53 4.42
N LEU A 100 25.74 -4.75 4.84
CA LEU A 100 24.42 -5.10 5.36
C LEU A 100 24.33 -5.02 6.89
N VAL A 101 25.42 -5.31 7.61
CA VAL A 101 25.48 -5.24 9.08
C VAL A 101 25.05 -3.87 9.63
N PRO A 102 25.51 -2.73 9.06
CA PRO A 102 25.09 -1.42 9.55
C PRO A 102 23.58 -1.17 9.36
N ILE A 103 22.98 -1.71 8.30
CA ILE A 103 21.54 -1.58 8.02
C ILE A 103 20.76 -2.41 9.05
N LEU A 104 21.14 -3.68 9.25
CA LEU A 104 20.50 -4.57 10.22
C LEU A 104 20.58 -4.01 11.65
N THR A 105 21.75 -3.50 12.04
CA THR A 105 21.96 -2.88 13.35
C THR A 105 21.01 -1.70 13.58
N LEU A 106 20.78 -0.86 12.56
CA LEU A 106 19.82 0.24 12.64
C LEU A 106 18.39 -0.27 12.82
N LEU A 107 18.00 -1.33 12.12
CA LEU A 107 16.66 -1.94 12.23
C LEU A 107 16.43 -2.55 13.62
N GLU A 108 17.42 -3.27 14.16
CA GLU A 108 17.35 -3.84 15.51
C GLU A 108 17.28 -2.76 16.59
N ARG A 109 18.10 -1.70 16.47
CA ARG A 109 18.03 -0.53 17.37
C ARG A 109 16.66 0.15 17.28
N ALA A 110 16.08 0.25 16.09
CA ALA A 110 14.75 0.82 15.90
C ALA A 110 13.67 -0.05 16.57
N ALA A 111 13.78 -1.37 16.46
CA ALA A 111 12.89 -2.32 17.11
C ALA A 111 12.98 -2.24 18.64
N GLY A 112 14.18 -2.04 19.18
CA GLY A 112 14.44 -1.82 20.61
C GLY A 112 13.74 -0.59 21.20
N LYS A 113 13.29 0.36 20.37
CA LYS A 113 12.49 1.52 20.80
C LYS A 113 10.99 1.21 20.94
N GLY A 114 10.55 0.00 20.61
CA GLY A 114 9.15 -0.41 20.64
C GLY A 114 8.31 0.27 19.54
N LEU A 115 6.99 0.37 19.72
CA LEU A 115 6.04 0.90 18.72
C LEU A 115 5.63 2.39 18.92
N THR A 116 6.48 3.19 19.55
CA THR A 116 6.25 4.64 19.79
C THR A 116 6.16 5.48 18.49
N ARG A 117 5.47 6.63 18.56
CA ARG A 117 5.36 7.66 17.49
C ARG A 117 6.71 8.41 17.29
N PRO A 118 7.06 8.96 16.11
CA PRO A 118 6.18 9.50 15.07
C PRO A 118 6.10 8.66 13.78
N HIS A 119 5.36 9.19 12.81
CA HIS A 119 5.05 8.60 11.50
C HIS A 119 6.32 8.17 10.75
N LEU A 120 6.24 7.03 10.05
CA LEU A 120 7.14 6.71 8.95
C LEU A 120 6.62 7.43 7.72
N LEU A 121 7.04 8.68 7.53
CA LEU A 121 6.85 9.38 6.27
C LEU A 121 8.13 9.23 5.46
N PHE A 122 8.11 8.33 4.47
CA PHE A 122 9.15 8.30 3.45
C PHE A 122 8.93 9.40 2.39
N PHE A 123 7.69 9.93 2.27
CA PHE A 123 7.31 10.94 1.28
C PHE A 123 6.51 12.10 1.86
N VAL A 124 6.61 13.25 1.18
CA VAL A 124 5.83 14.47 1.44
C VAL A 124 4.56 14.52 0.58
N HIS A 125 4.52 13.78 -0.55
CA HIS A 125 3.40 13.71 -1.50
C HIS A 125 3.24 12.30 -2.09
N PRO A 126 2.04 11.94 -2.63
CA PRO A 126 1.82 10.70 -3.37
C PRO A 126 2.89 10.47 -4.43
N PRO A 127 3.71 9.40 -4.31
CA PRO A 127 4.68 9.08 -5.34
C PRO A 127 3.94 8.67 -6.61
N LEU A 128 4.55 8.98 -7.77
CA LEU A 128 4.11 8.40 -9.04
C LEU A 128 4.15 6.86 -8.94
N PRO A 129 3.31 6.11 -9.67
CA PRO A 129 3.29 4.65 -9.60
C PRO A 129 4.69 4.00 -9.71
N LYS A 130 5.50 4.43 -10.68
CA LYS A 130 6.89 3.94 -10.84
C LYS A 130 7.82 4.23 -9.65
N VAL A 131 7.63 5.37 -8.99
CA VAL A 131 8.40 5.72 -7.78
C VAL A 131 7.94 4.84 -6.61
N ASN A 132 6.65 4.50 -6.57
CA ASN A 132 6.09 3.57 -5.58
C ASN A 132 6.75 2.18 -5.69
N ASP A 133 6.99 1.66 -6.89
CA ASP A 133 7.61 0.34 -7.10
C ASP A 133 9.04 0.28 -6.55
N VAL A 134 9.85 1.32 -6.78
CA VAL A 134 11.23 1.40 -6.27
C VAL A 134 11.24 1.42 -4.74
N VAL A 135 10.30 2.13 -4.14
CA VAL A 135 10.17 2.28 -2.70
C VAL A 135 9.69 0.98 -2.08
N GLN A 136 8.64 0.39 -2.65
CA GLN A 136 8.12 -0.91 -2.27
C GLN A 136 9.26 -1.94 -2.30
N SER A 137 9.99 -2.06 -3.41
CA SER A 137 11.11 -2.99 -3.55
C SER A 137 12.19 -2.80 -2.49
N ARG A 138 12.46 -1.55 -2.09
CA ARG A 138 13.42 -1.26 -1.01
C ARG A 138 12.87 -1.64 0.37
N LEU A 139 11.59 -1.41 0.64
CA LEU A 139 10.95 -1.83 1.88
C LEU A 139 10.89 -3.37 1.98
N GLU A 140 10.56 -4.05 0.89
CA GLU A 140 10.64 -5.50 0.74
C GLU A 140 12.06 -5.99 1.01
N THR A 141 13.06 -5.25 0.52
CA THR A 141 14.47 -5.58 0.76
C THR A 141 14.84 -5.48 2.23
N LEU A 142 14.40 -4.43 2.94
CA LEU A 142 14.60 -4.32 4.40
C LEU A 142 13.90 -5.45 5.16
N SER A 143 12.67 -5.79 4.76
CA SER A 143 11.91 -6.92 5.33
C SER A 143 12.65 -8.26 5.14
N THR A 144 13.08 -8.53 3.91
CA THR A 144 13.83 -9.73 3.52
C THR A 144 15.14 -9.84 4.29
N LEU A 145 15.89 -8.73 4.42
CA LEU A 145 17.14 -8.66 5.17
C LEU A 145 16.95 -9.12 6.62
N THR A 146 15.91 -8.63 7.32
CA THR A 146 15.67 -9.04 8.72
C THR A 146 15.31 -10.51 8.86
N SER A 147 14.56 -11.06 7.91
CA SER A 147 14.15 -12.48 7.93
C SER A 147 15.32 -13.41 7.60
N GLN A 148 16.12 -13.08 6.59
CA GLN A 148 17.32 -13.84 6.22
C GLN A 148 18.40 -13.76 7.31
N ALA A 149 18.62 -12.58 7.91
CA ALA A 149 19.52 -12.44 9.04
C ALA A 149 19.06 -13.28 10.25
N GLY A 150 17.76 -13.27 10.54
CA GLY A 150 17.18 -14.11 11.59
C GLY A 150 17.44 -15.60 11.37
N ALA A 151 17.16 -16.10 10.17
CA ALA A 151 17.41 -17.49 9.80
C ALA A 151 18.90 -17.85 9.88
N ALA A 152 19.79 -17.01 9.37
CA ALA A 152 21.23 -17.28 9.41
C ALA A 152 21.79 -17.29 10.85
N TYR A 153 21.34 -16.37 11.71
CA TYR A 153 21.71 -16.40 13.12
C TYR A 153 21.19 -17.65 13.84
N GLU A 154 20.04 -18.16 13.43
CA GLU A 154 19.52 -19.42 13.95
C GLU A 154 20.39 -20.60 13.53
N PHE A 155 20.74 -20.71 12.24
CA PHE A 155 21.66 -21.73 11.73
C PHE A 155 23.05 -21.68 12.37
N ALA A 156 23.55 -20.46 12.65
CA ALA A 156 24.80 -20.25 13.37
C ALA A 156 24.69 -20.42 14.90
N HIS A 157 23.58 -20.96 15.41
CA HIS A 157 23.33 -21.18 16.84
C HIS A 157 23.45 -19.91 17.71
N HIS A 158 23.03 -18.77 17.17
CA HIS A 158 22.96 -17.47 17.86
C HIS A 158 21.51 -17.01 18.10
N PRO A 159 20.75 -17.71 18.95
CA PRO A 159 19.29 -17.54 19.02
C PRO A 159 18.81 -16.18 19.52
N LYS A 160 19.60 -15.51 20.38
CA LYS A 160 19.29 -14.16 20.83
C LYS A 160 19.40 -13.15 19.68
N LYS A 161 20.40 -13.30 18.80
CA LYS A 161 20.55 -12.48 17.59
C LYS A 161 19.44 -12.78 16.58
N ALA A 162 19.11 -14.06 16.38
CA ALA A 162 17.98 -14.47 15.54
C ALA A 162 16.66 -13.81 16.00
N ARG A 163 16.36 -13.86 17.30
CA ARG A 163 15.19 -13.20 17.89
C ARG A 163 15.21 -11.69 17.68
N ALA A 164 16.37 -11.03 17.79
CA ALA A 164 16.50 -9.59 17.58
C ALA A 164 16.19 -9.21 16.12
N ALA A 165 16.74 -9.96 15.16
CA ALA A 165 16.48 -9.75 13.73
C ALA A 165 15.00 -9.97 13.36
N PHE A 166 14.37 -11.08 13.81
CA PHE A 166 12.94 -11.28 13.57
C PHE A 166 12.08 -10.22 14.27
N SER A 167 12.44 -9.79 15.48
CA SER A 167 11.76 -8.67 16.17
C SER A 167 11.87 -7.37 15.37
N ALA A 168 13.00 -7.15 14.69
CA ALA A 168 13.18 -6.00 13.81
C ALA A 168 12.25 -6.02 12.61
N GLY A 169 12.13 -7.17 11.94
CA GLY A 169 11.16 -7.38 10.85
C GLY A 169 9.72 -7.20 11.32
N LEU A 170 9.35 -7.79 12.45
CA LEU A 170 8.00 -7.65 13.03
C LEU A 170 7.67 -6.20 13.39
N SER A 171 8.62 -5.48 14.02
CA SER A 171 8.47 -4.07 14.37
C SER A 171 8.33 -3.17 13.14
N LEU A 172 9.16 -3.39 12.11
CA LEU A 172 9.05 -2.71 10.82
C LEU A 172 7.67 -2.95 10.22
N GLY A 173 7.24 -4.21 10.16
CA GLY A 173 5.94 -4.61 9.60
C GLY A 173 4.76 -3.91 10.26
N PHE A 174 4.69 -3.94 11.60
CA PHE A 174 3.64 -3.23 12.35
C PHE A 174 3.62 -1.73 12.08
N ARG A 175 4.80 -1.12 11.97
CA ARG A 175 4.92 0.32 11.72
C ARG A 175 4.45 0.67 10.32
N LEU A 176 4.89 -0.07 9.30
CA LEU A 176 4.41 0.09 7.93
C LEU A 176 2.89 -0.10 7.85
N TRP A 177 2.34 -1.13 8.49
CA TRP A 177 0.89 -1.36 8.55
C TRP A 177 0.11 -0.22 9.23
N LYS A 178 0.57 0.25 10.38
CA LYS A 178 -0.15 1.26 11.18
C LYS A 178 0.07 2.70 10.73
N LYS A 179 1.19 2.97 10.06
CA LYS A 179 1.64 4.34 9.74
C LYS A 179 1.85 4.58 8.25
N GLY A 180 1.90 3.54 7.44
CA GLY A 180 1.97 3.65 5.99
C GLY A 180 0.74 4.38 5.46
N LEU A 181 0.98 5.31 4.55
CA LEU A 181 -0.07 6.07 3.88
C LEU A 181 -0.44 5.46 2.53
N TYR A 182 0.40 4.54 2.02
CA TYR A 182 0.19 3.88 0.74
C TYR A 182 -0.14 2.40 0.91
N VAL A 183 -0.87 1.88 -0.08
CA VAL A 183 -1.27 0.47 -0.10
C VAL A 183 -0.06 -0.47 -0.14
N PRO A 184 0.96 -0.25 -1.01
CA PRO A 184 2.14 -1.10 -1.04
C PRO A 184 2.95 -1.11 0.26
N GLU A 185 3.13 0.03 0.92
CA GLU A 185 3.83 0.07 2.21
C GLU A 185 3.17 -0.85 3.24
N ARG A 186 1.84 -0.81 3.30
CA ARG A 186 1.06 -1.64 4.23
C ARG A 186 1.07 -3.12 3.85
N MET A 187 1.06 -3.44 2.55
CA MET A 187 1.23 -4.80 2.04
C MET A 187 2.59 -5.37 2.47
N VAL A 188 3.68 -4.66 2.18
CA VAL A 188 5.02 -5.01 2.67
C VAL A 188 5.05 -5.15 4.20
N GLY A 189 4.26 -4.31 4.89
CA GLY A 189 4.09 -4.40 6.32
C GLY A 189 3.48 -5.72 6.80
N LEU A 190 2.45 -6.23 6.12
CA LEU A 190 1.83 -7.53 6.40
C LEU A 190 2.79 -8.68 6.10
N ASP A 191 3.47 -8.64 4.95
CA ASP A 191 4.44 -9.67 4.55
C ASP A 191 5.62 -9.74 5.54
N ALA A 192 6.13 -8.58 5.97
CA ALA A 192 7.17 -8.49 6.99
C ALA A 192 6.73 -9.10 8.33
N MET A 193 5.46 -8.89 8.73
CA MET A 193 4.90 -9.52 9.92
C MET A 193 4.80 -11.03 9.76
N GLU A 194 4.30 -11.53 8.63
CA GLU A 194 4.17 -12.98 8.38
C GLU A 194 5.53 -13.69 8.41
N ASN A 195 6.52 -13.16 7.68
CA ASN A 195 7.86 -13.73 7.60
C ASN A 195 8.55 -13.75 8.98
N ALA A 196 8.47 -12.65 9.73
CA ALA A 196 9.02 -12.59 11.08
C ALA A 196 8.34 -13.57 12.03
N LEU A 197 7.02 -13.72 11.95
CA LEU A 197 6.26 -14.64 12.80
C LEU A 197 6.56 -16.11 12.47
N ALA A 198 6.82 -16.44 11.20
CA ALA A 198 7.26 -17.77 10.80
C ALA A 198 8.61 -18.13 11.45
N GLY A 199 9.59 -17.24 11.39
CA GLY A 199 10.89 -17.42 12.05
C GLY A 199 10.79 -17.49 13.58
N MET A 200 10.02 -16.58 14.20
CA MET A 200 9.78 -16.61 15.65
C MET A 200 9.08 -17.89 16.11
N ARG A 201 8.13 -18.42 15.31
CA ARG A 201 7.46 -19.69 15.62
C ARG A 201 8.48 -20.81 15.72
N PHE A 202 9.41 -20.91 14.78
CA PHE A 202 10.46 -21.91 14.84
C PHE A 202 11.27 -21.78 16.14
N LEU A 203 11.75 -20.57 16.46
CA LEU A 203 12.53 -20.29 17.68
C LEU A 203 11.83 -20.71 18.99
N TYR A 204 10.50 -20.49 19.09
CA TYR A 204 9.74 -20.74 20.32
C TYR A 204 9.07 -22.11 20.39
N GLN A 205 8.84 -22.78 19.25
CA GLN A 205 8.19 -24.10 19.22
C GLN A 205 9.21 -25.24 19.28
N LYS A 206 10.22 -25.22 18.39
CA LYS A 206 11.20 -26.29 18.20
C LYS A 206 12.64 -25.85 18.45
N GLY A 207 12.85 -24.54 18.53
CA GLY A 207 14.16 -23.94 18.61
C GLY A 207 14.72 -23.77 20.02
N PRO A 208 15.92 -23.18 20.11
CA PRO A 208 16.68 -23.00 21.35
C PRO A 208 16.06 -21.98 22.34
N LEU A 209 15.00 -21.25 21.97
CA LEU A 209 14.29 -20.32 22.85
C LEU A 209 12.89 -20.83 23.22
N LYS A 210 12.70 -22.15 23.23
CA LYS A 210 11.40 -22.79 23.45
C LYS A 210 10.60 -22.11 24.56
N ASN A 211 9.43 -21.57 24.22
CA ASN A 211 8.58 -20.84 25.15
C ASN A 211 7.12 -20.90 24.68
N MET A 212 6.30 -21.71 25.37
CA MET A 212 4.91 -21.98 25.00
C MET A 212 4.03 -20.71 25.01
N TYR A 213 4.27 -19.76 25.92
CA TYR A 213 3.52 -18.51 25.98
C TYR A 213 3.82 -17.62 24.76
N LEU A 214 5.09 -17.50 24.38
CA LEU A 214 5.50 -16.72 23.20
C LEU A 214 5.08 -17.43 21.91
N GLU A 215 5.15 -18.75 21.84
CA GLU A 215 4.61 -19.53 20.73
C GLU A 215 3.11 -19.25 20.54
N HIS A 216 2.31 -19.33 21.60
CA HIS A 216 0.88 -19.02 21.53
C HIS A 216 0.63 -17.60 21.06
N SER A 217 1.43 -16.64 21.52
CA SER A 217 1.37 -15.24 21.09
C SER A 217 1.69 -15.09 19.60
N VAL A 218 2.71 -15.79 19.09
CA VAL A 218 3.05 -15.85 17.66
C VAL A 218 1.89 -16.42 16.85
N LEU A 219 1.35 -17.58 17.24
CA LEU A 219 0.25 -18.24 16.53
C LEU A 219 -1.01 -17.38 16.50
N LYS A 220 -1.37 -16.76 17.63
CA LYS A 220 -2.51 -15.85 17.73
C LYS A 220 -2.32 -14.68 16.78
N LEU A 221 -1.18 -14.00 16.84
CA LEU A 221 -0.92 -12.85 15.98
C LEU A 221 -0.89 -13.25 14.49
N ASN A 222 -0.25 -14.37 14.15
CA ASN A 222 -0.16 -14.83 12.77
C ASN A 222 -1.55 -15.08 12.15
N ARG A 223 -2.49 -15.66 12.90
CA ARG A 223 -3.89 -15.81 12.44
C ARG A 223 -4.54 -14.46 12.10
N HIS A 224 -4.32 -13.43 12.92
CA HIS A 224 -4.85 -12.09 12.65
C HIS A 224 -4.15 -11.40 11.46
N VAL A 225 -2.84 -11.62 11.28
CA VAL A 225 -2.11 -11.11 10.11
C VAL A 225 -2.63 -11.76 8.84
N LYS A 226 -2.76 -13.09 8.79
CA LYS A 226 -3.33 -13.81 7.64
C LYS A 226 -4.75 -13.39 7.30
N ALA A 227 -5.61 -13.23 8.31
CA ALA A 227 -6.97 -12.73 8.09
C ALA A 227 -6.99 -11.29 7.56
N ALA A 228 -6.06 -10.45 7.99
CA ALA A 228 -5.90 -9.09 7.46
C ALA A 228 -5.38 -9.12 6.01
N LEU A 229 -4.39 -9.96 5.71
CA LEU A 229 -3.80 -10.15 4.38
C LEU A 229 -4.86 -10.61 3.37
N ALA A 230 -5.64 -11.64 3.68
CA ALA A 230 -6.71 -12.10 2.79
C ALA A 230 -7.73 -11.00 2.43
N LYS A 231 -8.12 -10.17 3.42
CA LYS A 231 -9.01 -9.01 3.17
C LYS A 231 -8.30 -7.91 2.38
N TRP A 232 -7.02 -7.72 2.62
CA TRP A 232 -6.18 -6.74 1.93
C TRP A 232 -6.05 -7.09 0.46
N ASP A 233 -5.71 -8.34 0.15
CA ASP A 233 -5.56 -8.86 -1.20
C ASP A 233 -6.87 -8.77 -1.98
N ALA A 234 -8.00 -9.15 -1.38
CA ALA A 234 -9.31 -9.04 -2.02
C ALA A 234 -9.61 -7.60 -2.47
N LYS A 235 -9.31 -6.60 -1.62
CA LYS A 235 -9.48 -5.19 -1.98
C LYS A 235 -8.41 -4.72 -2.97
N PHE A 236 -7.18 -5.19 -2.84
CA PHE A 236 -6.07 -4.88 -3.76
C PHE A 236 -6.42 -5.27 -5.19
N GLN A 237 -6.96 -6.48 -5.39
CA GLN A 237 -7.37 -7.00 -6.70
C GLN A 237 -8.45 -6.15 -7.38
N ILE A 238 -9.34 -5.51 -6.60
CA ILE A 238 -10.36 -4.60 -7.16
C ILE A 238 -9.72 -3.28 -7.60
N VAL A 239 -8.82 -2.73 -6.79
CA VAL A 239 -8.23 -1.40 -7.03
C VAL A 239 -7.15 -1.43 -8.11
N HIS A 240 -6.33 -2.47 -8.15
CA HIS A 240 -5.17 -2.60 -9.06
C HIS A 240 -5.41 -3.63 -10.17
N ASN A 241 -6.67 -3.93 -10.49
CA ASN A 241 -6.98 -4.75 -11.67
C ASN A 241 -6.41 -4.09 -12.94
N VAL A 242 -6.02 -4.89 -13.94
CA VAL A 242 -5.52 -4.41 -15.25
C VAL A 242 -6.53 -3.50 -15.94
N SER A 243 -7.82 -3.79 -15.78
CA SER A 243 -8.92 -2.94 -16.23
C SER A 243 -9.88 -2.70 -15.06
N PRO A 244 -9.58 -1.74 -14.17
CA PRO A 244 -10.37 -1.56 -12.96
C PRO A 244 -11.71 -0.90 -13.31
N PHE A 245 -12.79 -1.38 -12.68
CA PHE A 245 -14.13 -0.88 -12.95
C PHE A 245 -14.31 0.50 -12.31
N ALA A 246 -14.40 1.54 -13.15
CA ALA A 246 -14.41 2.94 -12.69
C ALA A 246 -15.50 3.25 -11.62
N PRO A 247 -16.73 2.72 -11.68
CA PRO A 247 -17.71 2.86 -10.60
C PRO A 247 -17.24 2.36 -9.23
N ASP A 248 -16.56 1.22 -9.20
CA ASP A 248 -16.02 0.64 -7.97
C ASP A 248 -14.92 1.52 -7.39
N LEU A 249 -14.03 2.03 -8.24
CA LEU A 249 -13.01 2.98 -7.82
C LEU A 249 -13.64 4.24 -7.23
N ILE A 250 -14.63 4.85 -7.90
CA ILE A 250 -15.32 6.04 -7.41
C ILE A 250 -16.02 5.78 -6.06
N ASN A 251 -16.63 4.62 -5.91
CA ASN A 251 -17.25 4.20 -4.65
C ASN A 251 -16.22 4.15 -3.52
N ILE A 252 -15.05 3.54 -3.77
CA ILE A 252 -13.93 3.50 -2.80
C ILE A 252 -13.45 4.91 -2.45
N ILE A 253 -13.26 5.78 -3.45
CA ILE A 253 -12.76 7.15 -3.24
C ILE A 253 -13.68 7.96 -2.32
N ARG A 254 -15.00 7.75 -2.41
CA ARG A 254 -15.99 8.49 -1.64
C ARG A 254 -16.24 7.90 -0.25
N HIS A 255 -16.24 6.59 -0.12
CA HIS A 255 -16.82 5.92 1.04
C HIS A 255 -15.82 5.12 1.89
N ASP A 256 -14.64 4.78 1.37
CA ASP A 256 -13.66 4.02 2.14
C ASP A 256 -13.14 4.84 3.32
N ARG A 257 -13.17 4.25 4.52
CA ARG A 257 -12.69 4.94 5.73
C ARG A 257 -11.17 5.00 5.81
N ASP A 258 -10.46 4.21 5.01
CA ASP A 258 -9.01 4.21 4.95
C ASP A 258 -8.51 5.09 3.80
N ILE A 259 -7.78 6.15 4.16
CA ILE A 259 -7.23 7.09 3.18
C ILE A 259 -6.29 6.42 2.18
N SER A 260 -5.58 5.36 2.57
CA SER A 260 -4.64 4.67 1.68
C SER A 260 -5.37 4.03 0.49
N TRP A 261 -6.54 3.44 0.71
CA TRP A 261 -7.38 2.88 -0.34
C TRP A 261 -8.00 3.95 -1.23
N ARG A 262 -8.41 5.09 -0.65
CA ARG A 262 -8.89 6.24 -1.43
C ARG A 262 -7.81 6.79 -2.36
N ILE A 263 -6.58 6.96 -1.85
CA ILE A 263 -5.44 7.42 -2.67
C ILE A 263 -5.16 6.42 -3.79
N ALA A 264 -5.08 5.12 -3.48
CA ALA A 264 -4.85 4.09 -4.49
C ALA A 264 -5.94 4.07 -5.57
N ALA A 265 -7.21 4.17 -5.18
CA ALA A 265 -8.32 4.21 -6.12
C ALA A 265 -8.30 5.47 -7.01
N ILE A 266 -7.89 6.63 -6.49
CA ILE A 266 -7.68 7.86 -7.30
C ILE A 266 -6.59 7.62 -8.36
N THR A 267 -5.46 7.06 -7.95
CA THR A 267 -4.34 6.78 -8.86
C THR A 267 -4.77 5.76 -9.93
N SER A 268 -5.44 4.68 -9.55
CA SER A 268 -5.99 3.68 -10.47
C SER A 268 -7.04 4.27 -11.43
N LEU A 269 -7.86 5.22 -10.98
CA LEU A 269 -8.84 5.89 -11.83
C LEU A 269 -8.15 6.73 -12.91
N GLY A 270 -7.02 7.36 -12.59
CA GLY A 270 -6.17 8.05 -13.56
C GLY A 270 -5.61 7.12 -14.64
N VAL A 271 -5.21 5.89 -14.27
CA VAL A 271 -4.77 4.85 -15.22
C VAL A 271 -5.95 4.36 -16.06
N ALA A 272 -7.08 4.04 -15.43
CA ALA A 272 -8.29 3.53 -16.08
C ALA A 272 -8.82 4.45 -17.18
N ARG A 273 -8.68 5.77 -16.98
CA ARG A 273 -9.03 6.81 -17.98
C ARG A 273 -8.33 6.60 -19.32
N TRP A 274 -7.09 6.14 -19.31
CA TRP A 274 -6.31 5.88 -20.54
C TRP A 274 -6.47 4.46 -21.07
N ALA A 275 -6.98 3.54 -20.25
CA ALA A 275 -7.27 2.16 -20.64
C ALA A 275 -8.66 2.01 -21.32
N THR A 276 -9.60 2.93 -21.08
CA THR A 276 -10.92 2.89 -21.72
C THR A 276 -10.87 3.40 -23.18
N SER A 277 -11.57 2.70 -24.08
CA SER A 277 -11.80 3.16 -25.47
C SER A 277 -12.95 4.18 -25.58
N ASN A 278 -13.82 4.28 -24.57
CA ASN A 278 -14.96 5.20 -24.56
C ASN A 278 -14.53 6.59 -24.06
N ALA A 279 -14.53 7.57 -24.97
CA ALA A 279 -14.12 8.95 -24.71
C ALA A 279 -14.96 9.65 -23.63
N GLY A 280 -16.26 9.38 -23.57
CA GLY A 280 -17.14 9.99 -22.58
C GLY A 280 -16.93 9.43 -21.17
N LYS A 281 -16.66 8.12 -21.03
CA LYS A 281 -16.20 7.55 -19.75
C LYS A 281 -14.87 8.18 -19.32
N ALA A 282 -13.94 8.35 -20.26
CA ALA A 282 -12.66 9.03 -19.99
C ALA A 282 -12.86 10.47 -19.51
N HIS A 283 -13.78 11.20 -20.13
CA HIS A 283 -14.12 12.57 -19.74
C HIS A 283 -14.75 12.62 -18.34
N ALA A 284 -15.74 11.77 -18.04
CA ALA A 284 -16.37 11.71 -16.72
C ALA A 284 -15.37 11.37 -15.60
N MET A 285 -14.42 10.47 -15.87
CA MET A 285 -13.33 10.17 -14.93
C MET A 285 -12.41 11.38 -14.70
N LEU A 286 -12.10 12.14 -15.75
CA LEU A 286 -11.29 13.36 -15.64
C LEU A 286 -12.00 14.44 -14.82
N GLU A 287 -13.28 14.71 -15.09
CA GLU A 287 -14.08 15.67 -14.33
C GLU A 287 -14.13 15.28 -12.85
N PHE A 288 -14.32 13.98 -12.56
CA PHE A 288 -14.28 13.47 -11.19
C PHE A 288 -12.93 13.74 -10.52
N LEU A 289 -11.80 13.44 -11.19
CA LEU A 289 -10.46 13.72 -10.66
C LEU A 289 -10.21 15.22 -10.48
N GLN A 290 -10.68 16.07 -11.39
CA GLN A 290 -10.59 17.53 -11.26
C GLN A 290 -11.40 18.03 -10.07
N LYS A 291 -12.56 17.45 -9.77
CA LYS A 291 -13.33 17.75 -8.56
C LYS A 291 -12.56 17.34 -7.29
N GLU A 292 -12.05 16.11 -7.23
CA GLU A 292 -11.27 15.61 -6.08
C GLU A 292 -9.95 16.38 -5.88
N SER A 293 -9.40 16.99 -6.94
CA SER A 293 -8.22 17.86 -6.86
C SER A 293 -8.44 19.08 -5.94
N ARG A 294 -9.70 19.43 -5.66
CA ARG A 294 -10.12 20.52 -4.77
C ARG A 294 -10.56 20.01 -3.37
N SER A 295 -10.30 18.75 -3.06
CA SER A 295 -10.59 18.18 -1.73
C SER A 295 -9.84 18.91 -0.62
N ASN A 296 -10.49 19.11 0.53
CA ASN A 296 -9.86 19.67 1.73
C ASN A 296 -8.77 18.75 2.32
N ASN A 297 -8.76 17.48 1.93
CA ASN A 297 -7.70 16.56 2.31
C ASN A 297 -6.51 16.71 1.36
N ALA A 298 -5.37 17.20 1.87
CA ALA A 298 -4.18 17.48 1.08
C ALA A 298 -3.65 16.27 0.29
N TRP A 299 -3.73 15.06 0.85
CA TRP A 299 -3.27 13.83 0.18
C TRP A 299 -4.18 13.42 -0.97
N ILE A 300 -5.50 13.52 -0.76
CA ILE A 300 -6.51 13.26 -1.80
C ILE A 300 -6.38 14.29 -2.92
N SER A 301 -6.26 15.58 -2.58
CA SER A 301 -6.04 16.65 -3.55
C SER A 301 -4.76 16.42 -4.37
N ALA A 302 -3.64 16.11 -3.71
CA ALA A 302 -2.37 15.84 -4.39
C ALA A 302 -2.45 14.62 -5.32
N ALA A 303 -3.04 13.51 -4.85
CA ALA A 303 -3.21 12.30 -5.64
C ALA A 303 -4.10 12.56 -6.88
N ALA A 304 -5.19 13.31 -6.70
CA ALA A 304 -6.12 13.62 -7.78
C ALA A 304 -5.52 14.56 -8.83
N LYS A 305 -4.75 15.58 -8.41
CA LYS A 305 -3.98 16.44 -9.32
C LYS A 305 -3.01 15.62 -10.16
N GLN A 306 -2.28 14.72 -9.52
CA GLN A 306 -1.32 13.85 -10.19
C GLN A 306 -2.00 12.88 -11.16
N ALA A 307 -3.07 12.20 -10.73
CA ALA A 307 -3.82 11.26 -11.57
C ALA A 307 -4.49 11.95 -12.78
N ALA A 308 -5.01 13.17 -12.60
CA ALA A 308 -5.55 13.97 -13.70
C ALA A 308 -4.48 14.34 -14.74
N ALA A 309 -3.24 14.53 -14.30
CA ALA A 309 -2.09 14.87 -15.14
C ALA A 309 -1.45 13.67 -15.85
N PHE A 310 -1.90 12.43 -15.59
CA PHE A 310 -1.38 11.27 -16.30
C PHE A 310 -1.58 11.41 -17.81
N THR A 311 -0.56 11.00 -18.57
CA THR A 311 -0.56 10.95 -20.04
C THR A 311 -0.44 9.51 -20.51
N ARG A 312 -0.75 9.24 -21.78
CA ARG A 312 -0.54 7.91 -22.38
C ARG A 312 0.92 7.44 -22.27
N THR A 313 1.88 8.34 -22.45
CA THR A 313 3.32 8.07 -22.28
C THR A 313 3.64 7.67 -20.84
N THR A 314 3.03 8.36 -19.86
CA THR A 314 3.16 8.00 -18.44
C THR A 314 2.71 6.56 -18.21
N ILE A 315 1.55 6.15 -18.74
CA ILE A 315 1.01 4.80 -18.56
C ILE A 315 1.84 3.74 -19.27
N ASN A 316 2.27 3.99 -20.52
CA ASN A 316 3.11 3.04 -21.25
C ASN A 316 4.43 2.79 -20.50
N SER A 317 5.03 3.83 -19.91
CA SER A 317 6.24 3.70 -19.11
C SER A 317 6.09 2.96 -17.76
N LEU A 318 4.86 2.62 -17.36
CA LEU A 318 4.53 1.76 -16.22
C LEU A 318 4.41 0.29 -16.62
N SER A 319 4.26 0.00 -17.91
CA SER A 319 4.11 -1.36 -18.45
C SER A 319 5.46 -1.99 -18.84
N ASP A 320 6.51 -1.16 -18.91
CA ASP A 320 7.90 -1.51 -19.21
C ASP A 320 8.75 -1.63 -17.92
#